data_AF-B5H6M4-F1
#
_entry.id   AF-B5H6M4-F1
#
_cell.length_a   1.000
_cell.length_b   1.000
_cell.length_c   1.000
_cell.angle_alpha   90.00
_cell.angle_beta   90.00
_cell.angle_gamma   90.00
#
_symmetry.space_group_name_H-M   'P 1'
#
loop_
_entity.id
_entity.type
_entity.pdbx_description
1 polymer ?
#
loop_
_entity_poly.entity_id
_entity_poly.type
_entity_poly.pdbx_seq_one_letter_code
_entity_poly.pdbx_strand_id
1 'polypeptide(L)'
;MTPIRHNHSDGDAVLDAARDCVLAVGVRRTTLTDIARRAGVSRMTLYRRWPDVRTLVGDLMTREWIALAVGAMPEPEPGASARQRLVEGLVAGVTAFRAHPLFHKIIDVDPELLLPYVLDRRGASQDALLGLIAGGLAEGHADGSVRRSHPDRQARSLLLVVQSFTLSLRTMTEEDEPQLADTAFLDELRTILERTLTP
;
A
#
# COMPACT_ATOMS: atom_id res chain seq x y z
N MET A 1 36.87 12.74 14.46
CA MET A 1 36.45 12.23 13.13
C MET A 1 35.17 11.44 13.36
N THR A 2 34.03 12.13 13.28
CA THR A 2 32.71 11.63 13.67
C THR A 2 32.10 10.83 12.52
N PRO A 3 31.52 9.64 12.74
CA PRO A 3 30.98 8.84 11.65
C PRO A 3 29.68 9.50 11.17
N ILE A 4 29.66 9.84 9.90
CA ILE A 4 28.55 10.51 9.24
C ILE A 4 27.38 9.51 9.15
N ARG A 5 26.28 9.83 9.85
CA ARG A 5 24.96 9.22 9.65
C ARG A 5 24.46 9.58 8.24
N HIS A 6 24.71 8.74 7.24
CA HIS A 6 24.14 8.86 5.87
C HIS A 6 23.26 7.66 5.47
N ASN A 7 23.08 6.67 6.34
CA ASN A 7 22.46 5.42 5.91
C ASN A 7 20.94 5.49 5.69
N HIS A 8 20.25 6.50 6.26
CA HIS A 8 18.82 6.72 6.03
C HIS A 8 18.55 7.72 4.89
N SER A 9 19.27 8.84 4.82
CA SER A 9 19.10 9.84 3.76
C SER A 9 19.42 9.31 2.36
N ASP A 10 20.47 8.49 2.24
CA ASP A 10 20.88 7.93 0.94
C ASP A 10 19.90 6.86 0.47
N GLY A 11 19.28 6.13 1.42
CA GLY A 11 18.24 5.16 1.12
C GLY A 11 17.02 5.83 0.51
N ASP A 12 16.57 6.93 1.10
CA ASP A 12 15.40 7.66 0.61
C ASP A 12 15.68 8.31 -0.76
N ALA A 13 16.86 8.91 -0.95
CA ALA A 13 17.26 9.48 -2.24
C ALA A 13 17.33 8.43 -3.37
N VAL A 14 17.79 7.21 -3.07
CA VAL A 14 17.81 6.12 -4.05
C VAL A 14 16.41 5.64 -4.39
N LEU A 15 15.52 5.51 -3.41
CA LEU A 15 14.13 5.12 -3.65
C LEU A 15 13.38 6.20 -4.44
N ASP A 16 13.64 7.49 -4.19
CA ASP A 16 13.08 8.59 -4.97
C ASP A 16 13.58 8.56 -6.43
N ALA A 17 14.88 8.37 -6.64
CA ALA A 17 15.44 8.22 -7.97
C ALA A 17 14.85 7.01 -8.71
N ALA A 18 14.61 5.90 -8.01
CA ALA A 18 13.97 4.73 -8.58
C ALA A 18 12.50 4.99 -8.92
N ARG A 19 11.76 5.68 -8.05
CA ARG A 19 10.38 6.10 -8.32
C ARG A 19 10.30 6.87 -9.62
N ASP A 20 11.15 7.87 -9.79
CA ASP A 20 11.20 8.67 -11.01
C ASP A 20 11.54 7.85 -12.25
N CYS A 21 12.54 6.95 -12.16
CA CYS A 21 12.90 6.08 -13.27
C CYS A 21 11.74 5.15 -13.67
N VAL A 22 11.08 4.53 -12.69
CA VAL A 22 9.94 3.65 -12.92
C VAL A 22 8.77 4.42 -13.53
N LEU A 23 8.43 5.59 -13.02
CA LEU A 23 7.37 6.43 -13.59
C LEU A 23 7.66 6.81 -15.04
N ALA A 24 8.93 7.13 -15.36
CA ALA A 24 9.34 7.50 -16.70
C ALA A 24 9.23 6.32 -17.69
N VAL A 25 9.86 5.17 -17.39
CA VAL A 25 10.07 4.12 -18.40
C VAL A 25 9.48 2.75 -18.06
N GLY A 26 8.94 2.58 -16.85
CA GLY A 26 8.53 1.28 -16.32
C GLY A 26 9.70 0.51 -15.70
N VAL A 27 9.39 -0.56 -14.98
CA VAL A 27 10.39 -1.35 -14.24
C VAL A 27 11.29 -2.12 -15.19
N ARG A 28 10.73 -2.76 -16.23
CA ARG A 28 11.52 -3.56 -17.19
C ARG A 28 12.63 -2.77 -17.91
N ARG A 29 12.43 -1.47 -18.12
CA ARG A 29 13.42 -0.59 -18.78
C ARG A 29 14.29 0.21 -17.83
N THR A 30 14.08 0.06 -16.52
CA THR A 30 14.89 0.73 -15.50
C THR A 30 16.12 -0.11 -15.18
N THR A 31 17.29 0.53 -15.03
CA THR A 31 18.53 -0.14 -14.60
C THR A 31 19.07 0.44 -13.29
N LEU A 32 19.78 -0.37 -12.50
CA LEU A 32 20.47 0.11 -11.30
C LEU A 32 21.50 1.21 -11.63
N THR A 33 22.04 1.22 -12.85
CA THR A 33 22.97 2.26 -13.31
C THR A 33 22.24 3.59 -13.51
N ASP A 34 21.05 3.57 -14.11
CA ASP A 34 20.24 4.78 -14.28
C ASP A 34 19.81 5.37 -12.95
N ILE A 35 19.38 4.50 -12.01
CA ILE A 35 19.01 4.90 -10.66
C ILE A 35 20.23 5.49 -9.92
N ALA A 36 21.38 4.82 -9.95
CA ALA A 36 22.60 5.31 -9.30
C ALA A 36 23.02 6.69 -9.81
N ARG A 37 23.00 6.87 -11.15
CA ARG A 37 23.27 8.16 -11.79
C ARG A 37 22.30 9.25 -11.33
N ARG A 38 21.01 8.94 -11.26
CA ARG A 38 19.98 9.89 -10.84
C ARG A 38 20.05 10.23 -9.35
N ALA A 39 20.34 9.25 -8.50
CA ALA A 39 20.51 9.42 -7.06
C ALA A 39 21.85 10.06 -6.67
N GLY A 40 22.79 10.25 -7.61
CA GLY A 40 24.11 10.79 -7.33
C GLY A 40 25.02 9.86 -6.51
N VAL A 41 24.74 8.54 -6.51
CA VAL A 41 25.50 7.55 -5.73
C VAL A 41 26.31 6.62 -6.65
N SER A 42 27.36 5.99 -6.08
CA SER A 42 28.12 4.99 -6.83
C SER A 42 27.28 3.73 -7.09
N ARG A 43 27.51 3.06 -8.23
CA ARG A 43 26.90 1.75 -8.51
C ARG A 43 27.20 0.73 -7.41
N MET A 44 28.42 0.73 -6.88
CA MET A 44 28.85 -0.18 -5.81
C MET A 44 28.04 0.01 -4.51
N THR A 45 27.69 1.26 -4.18
CA THR A 45 26.82 1.58 -3.05
C THR A 45 25.45 0.93 -3.21
N LEU A 46 24.91 0.97 -4.43
CA LEU A 46 23.57 0.50 -4.76
C LEU A 46 23.53 -1.04 -4.83
N TYR A 47 24.47 -1.68 -5.55
CA TYR A 47 24.58 -3.15 -5.64
C TYR A 47 24.78 -3.85 -4.31
N ARG A 48 25.43 -3.20 -3.33
CA ARG A 48 25.63 -3.78 -1.98
C ARG A 48 24.31 -3.98 -1.24
N ARG A 49 23.31 -3.13 -1.48
CA ARG A 49 22.00 -3.17 -0.81
C ARG A 49 20.94 -3.82 -1.68
N TRP A 50 20.95 -3.56 -2.98
CA TRP A 50 20.00 -4.09 -3.94
C TRP A 50 20.74 -4.85 -5.05
N PRO A 51 20.72 -6.19 -5.01
CA PRO A 51 21.41 -6.99 -6.02
C PRO A 51 20.82 -6.83 -7.42
N ASP A 52 19.55 -6.44 -7.51
CA ASP A 52 18.82 -6.24 -8.75
C ASP A 52 17.72 -5.15 -8.62
N VAL A 53 17.20 -4.69 -9.77
CA VAL A 53 16.15 -3.66 -9.84
C VAL A 53 14.85 -4.11 -9.19
N ARG A 54 14.49 -5.40 -9.26
CA ARG A 54 13.22 -5.88 -8.69
C ARG A 54 13.26 -5.82 -7.17
N THR A 55 14.40 -6.15 -6.55
CA THR A 55 14.60 -6.02 -5.11
C THR A 55 14.47 -4.55 -4.68
N LEU A 56 15.08 -3.62 -5.41
CA LEU A 56 14.94 -2.18 -5.14
C LEU A 56 13.49 -1.70 -5.30
N VAL A 57 12.83 -2.09 -6.38
CA VAL A 57 11.43 -1.72 -6.62
C VAL A 57 10.51 -2.31 -5.56
N GLY A 58 10.79 -3.50 -5.03
CA GLY A 58 10.06 -4.08 -3.89
C GLY A 58 10.16 -3.21 -2.63
N ASP A 59 11.36 -2.69 -2.32
CA ASP A 59 11.56 -1.76 -1.20
C ASP A 59 10.87 -0.41 -1.44
N LEU A 60 10.95 0.12 -2.68
CA LEU A 60 10.23 1.33 -3.08
C LEU A 60 8.72 1.15 -2.88
N MET A 61 8.15 0.07 -3.42
CA MET A 61 6.74 -0.25 -3.25
C MET A 61 6.39 -0.33 -1.76
N THR A 62 7.20 -1.01 -0.95
CA THR A 62 6.98 -1.11 0.49
C THR A 62 6.93 0.26 1.16
N ARG A 63 7.87 1.16 0.83
CA ARG A 63 7.88 2.53 1.35
C ARG A 63 6.61 3.30 0.96
N GLU A 64 6.26 3.31 -0.33
CA GLU A 64 5.11 4.09 -0.84
C GLU A 64 3.79 3.57 -0.25
N TRP A 65 3.61 2.25 -0.22
CA TRP A 65 2.38 1.60 0.27
C TRP A 65 2.15 1.80 1.77
N ILE A 66 3.21 1.74 2.57
CA ILE A 66 3.13 2.04 4.00
C ILE A 66 2.80 3.52 4.20
N ALA A 67 3.47 4.44 3.48
CA ALA A 67 3.21 5.87 3.59
C ALA A 67 1.76 6.23 3.25
N LEU A 68 1.20 5.65 2.18
CA LEU A 68 -0.21 5.84 1.82
C LEU A 68 -1.15 5.31 2.89
N ALA A 69 -0.92 4.10 3.41
CA ALA A 69 -1.79 3.52 4.42
C ALA A 69 -1.77 4.29 5.74
N VAL A 70 -0.60 4.76 6.17
CA VAL A 70 -0.48 5.60 7.37
C VAL A 70 -1.17 6.94 7.14
N GLY A 71 -0.95 7.59 5.99
CA GLY A 71 -1.58 8.87 5.67
C GLY A 71 -3.09 8.79 5.43
N ALA A 72 -3.63 7.61 5.13
CA ALA A 72 -5.06 7.40 4.94
C ALA A 72 -5.83 7.20 6.25
N MET A 73 -5.16 6.84 7.35
CA MET A 73 -5.81 6.65 8.64
C MET A 73 -6.27 8.01 9.21
N PRO A 74 -7.56 8.19 9.52
CA PRO A 74 -8.03 9.41 10.14
C PRO A 74 -7.42 9.59 11.54
N GLU A 75 -7.20 10.86 11.91
CA GLU A 75 -6.83 11.20 13.28
C GLU A 75 -7.94 10.75 14.26
N PRO A 76 -7.58 10.41 15.52
CA PRO A 76 -8.58 10.09 16.54
C PRO A 76 -9.51 11.29 16.80
N GLU A 77 -10.80 11.14 16.48
CA GLU A 77 -11.82 12.15 16.79
C GLU A 77 -12.63 11.77 18.04
N PRO A 78 -12.93 12.72 18.95
CA PRO A 78 -13.79 12.47 20.09
C PRO A 78 -15.16 11.93 19.69
N GLY A 79 -15.55 10.77 20.24
CA GLY A 79 -16.84 10.13 19.98
C GLY A 79 -16.86 9.20 18.76
N ALA A 80 -15.82 9.20 17.92
CA ALA A 80 -15.68 8.21 16.85
C ALA A 80 -15.19 6.87 17.42
N SER A 81 -15.88 5.78 17.06
CA SER A 81 -15.44 4.43 17.45
C SER A 81 -14.18 3.99 16.71
N ALA A 82 -13.41 3.07 17.28
CA ALA A 82 -12.27 2.49 16.57
C ALA A 82 -12.70 1.74 15.29
N ARG A 83 -13.89 1.11 15.28
CA ARG A 83 -14.48 0.55 14.04
C ARG A 83 -14.64 1.61 12.96
N GLN A 84 -15.25 2.76 13.28
CA GLN A 84 -15.47 3.83 12.31
C GLN A 84 -14.14 4.34 11.73
N ARG A 85 -13.14 4.60 12.59
CA ARG A 85 -11.81 5.03 12.12
C ARG A 85 -11.13 3.99 11.23
N LEU A 86 -11.22 2.71 11.58
CA LEU A 86 -10.67 1.63 10.77
C LEU A 86 -11.37 1.51 9.41
N VAL A 87 -12.70 1.59 9.37
CA VAL A 87 -13.46 1.55 8.11
C VAL A 87 -13.10 2.72 7.21
N GLU A 88 -13.14 3.95 7.73
CA GLU A 88 -12.80 5.14 6.94
C GLU A 88 -11.35 5.09 6.45
N GLY A 89 -10.40 4.68 7.29
CA GLY A 89 -9.01 4.55 6.90
C GLY A 89 -8.76 3.49 5.84
N LEU A 90 -9.48 2.36 5.89
CA LEU A 90 -9.40 1.33 4.85
C LEU A 90 -9.97 1.81 3.51
N VAL A 91 -11.12 2.49 3.52
CA VAL A 91 -11.73 3.05 2.30
C VAL A 91 -10.85 4.15 1.72
N ALA A 92 -10.38 5.08 2.55
CA ALA A 92 -9.44 6.13 2.15
C ALA A 92 -8.12 5.54 1.61
N GLY A 93 -7.64 4.45 2.22
CA GLY A 93 -6.48 3.71 1.76
C GLY A 93 -6.69 3.15 0.35
N VAL A 94 -7.80 2.48 0.09
CA VAL A 94 -8.13 1.98 -1.26
C VAL A 94 -8.14 3.12 -2.28
N THR A 95 -8.80 4.24 -1.95
CA THR A 95 -8.84 5.43 -2.81
C THR A 95 -7.45 5.98 -3.08
N ALA A 96 -6.62 6.13 -2.05
CA ALA A 96 -5.26 6.68 -2.16
C ALA A 96 -4.33 5.77 -2.98
N PHE A 97 -4.41 4.45 -2.78
CA PHE A 97 -3.67 3.48 -3.59
C PHE A 97 -4.07 3.56 -5.06
N ARG A 98 -5.37 3.59 -5.35
CA ARG A 98 -5.88 3.68 -6.73
C ARG A 98 -5.48 4.99 -7.39
N ALA A 99 -5.42 6.10 -6.67
CA ALA A 99 -4.96 7.37 -7.20
C ALA A 99 -3.43 7.45 -7.41
N HIS A 100 -2.65 6.49 -6.89
CA HIS A 100 -1.20 6.62 -6.82
C HIS A 100 -0.52 6.39 -8.19
N PRO A 101 0.32 7.32 -8.69
CA PRO A 101 0.95 7.19 -10.01
C PRO A 101 1.80 5.92 -10.19
N LEU A 102 2.49 5.48 -9.13
CA LEU A 102 3.28 4.24 -9.20
C LEU A 102 2.39 3.01 -9.34
N PHE A 103 1.19 3.03 -8.72
CA PHE A 103 0.24 1.94 -8.79
C PHE A 103 -0.30 1.79 -10.21
N HIS A 104 -0.76 2.90 -10.81
CA HIS A 104 -1.15 2.95 -12.22
C HIS A 104 -0.03 2.47 -13.14
N LYS A 105 1.19 2.99 -12.94
CA LYS A 105 2.34 2.59 -13.76
C LYS A 105 2.60 1.09 -13.70
N ILE A 106 2.54 0.48 -12.51
CA ILE A 106 2.75 -0.95 -12.34
C ILE A 106 1.64 -1.75 -13.02
N ILE A 107 0.36 -1.39 -12.81
CA ILE A 107 -0.76 -2.13 -13.42
C ILE A 107 -0.73 -2.05 -14.94
N ASP A 108 -0.46 -0.86 -15.51
CA ASP A 108 -0.54 -0.66 -16.96
C ASP A 108 0.69 -1.17 -17.71
N VAL A 109 1.87 -1.16 -17.07
CA VAL A 109 3.14 -1.44 -17.77
C VAL A 109 3.83 -2.72 -17.29
N ASP A 110 3.81 -3.00 -15.99
CA ASP A 110 4.58 -4.09 -15.37
C ASP A 110 3.72 -4.94 -14.40
N PRO A 111 2.52 -5.43 -14.79
CA PRO A 111 1.56 -6.08 -13.89
C PRO A 111 2.09 -7.38 -13.26
N GLU A 112 3.07 -8.03 -13.90
CA GLU A 112 3.74 -9.22 -13.38
C GLU A 112 4.45 -8.99 -12.04
N LEU A 113 4.68 -7.73 -11.64
CA LEU A 113 5.24 -7.40 -10.33
C LEU A 113 4.26 -7.65 -9.19
N LEU A 114 2.96 -7.61 -9.47
CA LEU A 114 1.92 -7.82 -8.46
C LEU A 114 1.57 -9.30 -8.29
N LEU A 115 1.73 -10.12 -9.32
CA LEU A 115 1.31 -11.52 -9.33
C LEU A 115 1.78 -12.34 -8.10
N PRO A 116 3.05 -12.25 -7.65
CA PRO A 116 3.48 -12.99 -6.48
C PRO A 116 2.69 -12.62 -5.21
N TYR A 117 2.28 -11.36 -5.07
CA TYR A 117 1.57 -10.85 -3.89
C TYR A 117 0.06 -11.12 -3.91
N VAL A 118 -0.45 -11.54 -5.07
CA VAL A 118 -1.85 -11.95 -5.24
C VAL A 118 -1.99 -13.47 -5.10
N LEU A 119 -1.03 -14.24 -5.63
CA LEU A 119 -1.22 -15.68 -5.84
C LEU A 119 -0.25 -16.58 -5.08
N ASP A 120 0.94 -16.09 -4.69
CA ASP A 120 2.02 -16.97 -4.24
C ASP A 120 2.42 -16.72 -2.78
N ARG A 121 2.67 -15.46 -2.40
CA ARG A 121 3.24 -15.12 -1.10
C ARG A 121 2.84 -13.74 -0.61
N ARG A 122 3.01 -13.50 0.69
CA ARG A 122 2.93 -12.17 1.29
C ARG A 122 4.24 -11.39 1.12
N GLY A 123 4.13 -10.09 0.91
CA GLY A 123 5.26 -9.16 0.89
C GLY A 123 5.36 -8.29 2.15
N ALA A 124 6.48 -7.59 2.31
CA ALA A 124 6.73 -6.70 3.46
C ALA A 124 5.67 -5.60 3.62
N SER A 125 5.14 -5.06 2.52
CA SER A 125 4.03 -4.11 2.55
C SER A 125 2.76 -4.73 3.13
N GLN A 126 2.35 -5.91 2.66
CA GLN A 126 1.17 -6.62 3.19
C GLN A 126 1.34 -6.97 4.67
N ASP A 127 2.56 -7.37 5.08
CA ASP A 127 2.86 -7.64 6.49
C ASP A 127 2.71 -6.39 7.36
N ALA A 128 3.22 -5.24 6.88
CA ALA A 128 3.06 -3.96 7.57
C ALA A 128 1.59 -3.51 7.64
N LEU A 129 0.84 -3.63 6.53
CA LEU A 129 -0.59 -3.30 6.49
C LEU A 129 -1.40 -4.18 7.45
N LEU A 130 -1.09 -5.48 7.53
CA LEU A 130 -1.73 -6.38 8.50
C LEU A 130 -1.45 -5.95 9.95
N GLY A 131 -0.26 -5.43 10.23
CA GLY A 131 0.05 -4.84 11.54
C GLY A 131 -0.83 -3.64 11.87
N LEU A 132 -1.02 -2.71 10.92
CA LEU A 132 -1.91 -1.55 11.09
C LEU A 132 -3.36 -1.98 11.30
N ILE A 133 -3.86 -2.90 10.48
CA ILE A 133 -5.23 -3.42 10.58
C ILE A 133 -5.44 -4.14 11.92
N ALA A 134 -4.48 -4.97 12.35
CA ALA A 134 -4.56 -5.67 13.62
C ALA A 134 -4.58 -4.71 14.81
N GLY A 135 -3.84 -3.60 14.75
CA GLY A 135 -3.89 -2.52 15.73
C GLY A 135 -5.29 -1.91 15.85
N GLY A 136 -5.87 -1.49 14.72
CA GLY A 136 -7.23 -0.94 14.70
C GLY A 136 -8.31 -1.94 15.17
N LEU A 137 -8.15 -3.22 14.84
CA LEU A 137 -9.02 -4.29 15.35
C LEU A 137 -8.88 -4.48 16.86
N ALA A 138 -7.66 -4.40 17.40
CA ALA A 138 -7.45 -4.51 18.85
C ALA A 138 -8.12 -3.37 19.61
N GLU A 139 -8.04 -2.14 19.09
CA GLU A 139 -8.76 -0.98 19.62
C GLU A 139 -10.28 -1.18 19.55
N GLY A 140 -10.80 -1.64 18.41
CA GLY A 140 -12.21 -1.95 18.21
C GLY A 140 -12.74 -3.09 19.09
N HIS A 141 -11.90 -4.06 19.40
CA HIS A 141 -12.23 -5.09 20.37
C HIS A 141 -12.30 -4.49 21.78
N ALA A 142 -11.35 -3.62 22.13
CA ALA A 142 -11.25 -3.02 23.46
C ALA A 142 -12.42 -2.07 23.76
N ASP A 143 -12.83 -1.24 22.80
CA ASP A 143 -13.97 -0.33 22.94
C ASP A 143 -15.34 -1.00 22.67
N GLY A 144 -15.33 -2.27 22.25
CA GLY A 144 -16.54 -3.05 21.97
C GLY A 144 -17.24 -2.70 20.66
N SER A 145 -16.65 -1.83 19.82
CA SER A 145 -17.21 -1.44 18.53
C SER A 145 -17.00 -2.47 17.42
N VAL A 146 -16.11 -3.44 17.61
CA VAL A 146 -15.82 -4.53 16.66
C VAL A 146 -16.17 -5.90 17.27
N ARG A 147 -16.84 -6.75 16.48
CA ARG A 147 -17.13 -8.15 16.85
C ARG A 147 -15.87 -8.92 17.21
N ARG A 148 -15.98 -9.77 18.24
CA ARG A 148 -14.86 -10.61 18.68
C ARG A 148 -14.57 -11.74 17.67
N SER A 149 -13.31 -11.87 17.29
CA SER A 149 -12.78 -12.95 16.45
C SER A 149 -11.29 -13.14 16.72
N HIS A 150 -10.67 -14.14 16.09
CA HIS A 150 -9.21 -14.23 16.05
C HIS A 150 -8.65 -13.02 15.27
N PRO A 151 -7.81 -12.16 15.90
CA PRO A 151 -7.36 -10.90 15.29
C PRO A 151 -6.67 -11.09 13.95
N ASP A 152 -5.71 -12.01 13.84
CA ASP A 152 -4.98 -12.22 12.59
C ASP A 152 -5.88 -12.69 11.44
N ARG A 153 -6.88 -13.53 11.74
CA ARG A 153 -7.83 -14.01 10.73
C ARG A 153 -8.68 -12.84 10.26
N GLN A 154 -9.18 -12.02 11.18
CA GLN A 154 -9.99 -10.85 10.84
C GLN A 154 -9.19 -9.83 10.04
N ALA A 155 -7.94 -9.54 10.43
CA ALA A 155 -7.04 -8.65 9.69
C ALA A 155 -6.77 -9.15 8.27
N ARG A 156 -6.47 -10.45 8.11
CA ARG A 156 -6.25 -11.06 6.78
C ARG A 156 -7.51 -11.04 5.92
N SER A 157 -8.70 -11.29 6.50
CA SER A 157 -9.96 -11.17 5.78
C SER A 157 -10.22 -9.75 5.30
N LEU A 158 -9.98 -8.73 6.15
CA LEU A 158 -10.10 -7.34 5.73
C LEU A 158 -9.10 -6.99 4.62
N LEU A 159 -7.83 -7.43 4.75
CA LEU A 159 -6.83 -7.21 3.70
C LEU A 159 -7.26 -7.82 2.36
N LEU A 160 -7.79 -9.05 2.36
CA LEU A 160 -8.28 -9.70 1.14
C LEU A 160 -9.41 -8.90 0.48
N VAL A 161 -10.36 -8.39 1.28
CA VAL A 161 -11.46 -7.54 0.79
C VAL A 161 -10.91 -6.25 0.19
N VAL A 162 -10.13 -5.47 0.94
CA VAL A 162 -9.66 -4.17 0.40
C VAL A 162 -8.72 -4.35 -0.79
N GLN A 163 -7.90 -5.42 -0.79
CA GLN A 163 -7.02 -5.75 -1.91
C GLN A 163 -7.79 -6.05 -3.20
N SER A 164 -8.95 -6.71 -3.12
CA SER A 164 -9.78 -6.95 -4.32
C SER A 164 -10.35 -5.65 -4.89
N PHE A 165 -10.78 -4.72 -4.03
CA PHE A 165 -11.23 -3.39 -4.48
C PHE A 165 -10.07 -2.55 -5.02
N THR A 166 -8.87 -2.64 -4.45
CA THR A 166 -7.69 -1.96 -4.99
C THR A 166 -7.34 -2.46 -6.39
N LEU A 167 -7.23 -3.78 -6.58
CA LEU A 167 -6.68 -4.38 -7.79
C LEU A 167 -7.71 -4.60 -8.91
N SER A 168 -8.96 -4.93 -8.57
CA SER A 168 -9.94 -5.43 -9.55
C SER A 168 -11.08 -4.46 -9.83
N LEU A 169 -11.26 -3.40 -9.03
CA LEU A 169 -12.41 -2.48 -9.19
C LEU A 169 -12.50 -1.86 -10.60
N ARG A 170 -11.37 -1.53 -11.23
CA ARG A 170 -11.32 -1.00 -12.61
C ARG A 170 -12.02 -1.91 -13.63
N THR A 171 -12.08 -3.21 -13.38
CA THR A 171 -12.73 -4.17 -14.29
C THR A 171 -14.24 -4.24 -14.12
N MET A 172 -14.76 -3.69 -13.02
CA MET A 172 -16.16 -3.77 -12.61
C MET A 172 -16.92 -2.45 -12.81
N THR A 173 -16.24 -1.35 -13.16
CA THR A 173 -16.82 -0.01 -13.22
C THR A 173 -17.15 0.43 -14.64
N GLU A 174 -18.19 1.27 -14.77
CA GLU A 174 -18.64 1.90 -16.01
C GLU A 174 -18.72 3.41 -15.80
N GLU A 175 -17.92 4.20 -16.54
CA GLU A 175 -17.80 5.66 -16.30
C GLU A 175 -19.10 6.43 -16.59
N ASP A 176 -19.91 5.94 -17.53
CA ASP A 176 -21.15 6.59 -17.95
C ASP A 176 -22.39 6.21 -17.11
N GLU A 177 -22.25 5.26 -16.18
CA GLU A 177 -23.34 4.80 -15.30
C GLU A 177 -23.01 5.16 -13.84
N PRO A 178 -23.66 6.17 -13.25
CA PRO A 178 -23.36 6.62 -11.88
C PRO A 178 -23.45 5.52 -10.81
N GLN A 179 -24.31 4.52 -11.00
CA GLN A 179 -24.45 3.40 -10.06
C GLN A 179 -23.31 2.37 -10.18
N LEU A 180 -22.54 2.43 -11.26
CA LEU A 180 -21.37 1.58 -11.52
C LEU A 180 -20.06 2.39 -11.55
N ALA A 181 -20.09 3.64 -11.09
CA ALA A 181 -18.89 4.46 -10.93
C ALA A 181 -18.05 4.00 -9.72
N ASP A 182 -16.75 4.33 -9.73
CA ASP A 182 -15.81 4.00 -8.65
C ASP A 182 -16.34 4.40 -7.26
N THR A 183 -17.00 5.56 -7.15
CA THR A 183 -17.55 6.05 -5.88
C THR A 183 -18.64 5.15 -5.31
N ALA A 184 -19.53 4.62 -6.16
CA ALA A 184 -20.61 3.74 -5.71
C ALA A 184 -20.06 2.42 -5.12
N PHE A 185 -19.02 1.87 -5.74
CA PHE A 185 -18.34 0.69 -5.21
C PHE A 185 -17.53 0.97 -3.93
N LEU A 186 -16.98 2.17 -3.76
CA LEU A 186 -16.32 2.56 -2.49
C LEU A 186 -17.34 2.71 -1.35
N ASP A 187 -18.56 3.16 -1.63
CA ASP A 187 -19.67 3.17 -0.67
C ASP A 187 -20.14 1.74 -0.32
N GLU A 188 -20.15 0.84 -1.30
CA GLU A 188 -20.42 -0.59 -1.06
C GLU A 188 -19.31 -1.24 -0.22
N LEU A 189 -18.03 -0.93 -0.50
CA LEU A 189 -16.90 -1.37 0.32
C LEU A 189 -17.06 -0.92 1.77
N ARG A 190 -17.41 0.34 2.01
CA ARG A 190 -17.70 0.87 3.35
C ARG A 190 -18.77 0.03 4.04
N THR A 191 -19.89 -0.20 3.36
CA THR A 191 -21.01 -1.02 3.87
C THR A 191 -20.56 -2.45 4.22
N ILE A 192 -19.79 -3.10 3.35
CA ILE A 192 -19.25 -4.45 3.58
C ILE A 192 -18.36 -4.47 4.82
N LEU A 193 -17.44 -3.52 4.94
CA LEU A 193 -16.51 -3.43 6.07
C LEU A 193 -17.26 -3.18 7.38
N GLU A 194 -18.20 -2.23 7.40
CA GLU A 194 -19.02 -1.93 8.57
C GLU A 194 -19.77 -3.17 9.06
N ARG A 195 -20.52 -3.82 8.17
CA ARG A 195 -21.31 -5.02 8.49
C ARG A 195 -20.44 -6.18 8.95
N THR A 196 -19.27 -6.35 8.33
CA THR A 196 -18.32 -7.40 8.70
C THR A 196 -17.71 -7.17 10.08
N LEU A 197 -17.68 -5.93 10.57
CA LEU A 197 -17.07 -5.56 11.84
C LEU A 197 -18.07 -5.35 12.98
N THR A 198 -19.35 -5.09 12.69
CA THR A 198 -20.38 -4.88 13.72
C THR A 198 -20.45 -6.09 14.70
N PRO A 199 -20.48 -5.84 16.03
CA PRO A 199 -20.61 -6.84 17.10
C PRO A 199 -21.75 -7.83 16.95
#